data_AF-A0A2J6TBH0-F1
#
_entry.id   AF-A0A2J6TBH0-F1
#
_cell.length_a   1.000
_cell.length_b   1.000
_cell.length_c   1.000
_cell.angle_alpha   90.00
_cell.angle_beta   90.00
_cell.angle_gamma   90.00
#
_symmetry.space_group_name_H-M   'P 1'
#
loop_
_entity.id
_entity.type
_entity.pdbx_description
1 polymer ?
#
loop_
_entity_poly.entity_id
_entity_poly.type
_entity_poly.pdbx_seq_one_letter_code
_entity_poly.pdbx_strand_id
1 'polypeptide(L)'
;MADVNNFQSFPHFSQLPKEVRLMIWEMALPCPRIVSVEMRSLRKTYLEWEREKEVSNKTAENTSDSETMPEASRATSLDCERPGVDPPPIDGHLPGIKSNTPPPQILLACHESFAVATKFYERVFSIHPSSPETYFNFYQDTLYIRHDTFSWYSEGAESIIDGLVCFSVHNDKELNRVKNLAVLLDPKSIVSVEEWLVGLLCFFRGVERLSLVVQHYHQDDFASPLCLIEPIDVDAAWLNLQLFLSDPYKQEEIPEIPSNDNMGLADVDLEVLRVAIEAEMGQDYVAPKIECGVIVTRDFKEYLDSLLERCLFDSG
;
A
#
# COMPACT_ATOMS: atom_id res chain seq x y z
N MET A 1 -33.23 1.84 29.82
CA MET A 1 -31.86 1.75 29.27
C MET A 1 -31.61 0.30 28.95
N ALA A 2 -31.78 -0.10 27.69
CA ALA A 2 -31.45 -1.45 27.24
C ALA A 2 -29.93 -1.57 27.13
N ASP A 3 -29.37 -2.68 27.60
CA ASP A 3 -27.94 -2.98 27.58
C ASP A 3 -27.40 -2.94 26.15
N VAL A 4 -26.64 -1.90 25.83
CA VAL A 4 -25.97 -1.70 24.53
C VAL A 4 -24.94 -2.80 24.25
N ASN A 5 -24.58 -3.61 25.25
CA ASN A 5 -23.59 -4.68 25.14
C ASN A 5 -24.14 -6.04 24.67
N ASN A 6 -25.45 -6.21 24.50
CA ASN A 6 -26.02 -7.55 24.25
C ASN A 6 -25.96 -8.02 22.77
N PHE A 7 -25.43 -7.20 21.86
CA PHE A 7 -25.26 -7.55 20.44
C PHE A 7 -23.85 -8.00 20.05
N GLN A 8 -22.92 -8.14 21.01
CA GLN A 8 -21.51 -8.48 20.72
C GLN A 8 -21.27 -9.95 20.34
N SER A 9 -22.28 -10.83 20.45
CA SER A 9 -22.11 -12.24 20.08
C SER A 9 -23.33 -12.77 19.33
N PHE A 10 -23.07 -13.62 18.33
CA PHE A 10 -24.09 -14.36 17.61
C PHE A 10 -23.97 -15.85 17.94
N PRO A 11 -24.49 -16.31 19.09
CA PRO A 11 -24.22 -17.66 19.61
C PRO A 11 -24.82 -18.78 18.74
N HIS A 12 -25.73 -18.45 17.82
CA HIS A 12 -26.36 -19.41 16.92
C HIS A 12 -25.57 -19.60 15.62
N PHE A 13 -24.47 -18.87 15.41
CA PHE A 13 -23.66 -18.99 14.19
C PHE A 13 -23.23 -20.45 13.96
N SER A 14 -22.76 -21.14 14.99
CA SER A 14 -22.29 -22.53 14.90
C SER A 14 -23.40 -23.56 14.65
N GLN A 15 -24.67 -23.18 14.84
CA GLN A 15 -25.82 -24.05 14.60
C GLN A 15 -26.26 -24.03 13.13
N LEU A 16 -25.79 -23.05 12.35
CA LEU A 16 -26.10 -22.97 10.93
C LEU A 16 -25.41 -24.12 10.15
N PRO A 17 -26.04 -24.64 9.08
CA PRO A 17 -25.40 -25.56 8.15
C PRO A 17 -24.05 -25.00 7.65
N LYS A 18 -23.08 -25.89 7.44
CA LYS A 18 -21.72 -25.50 7.08
C LYS A 18 -21.68 -24.61 5.84
N GLU A 19 -22.50 -24.94 4.85
CA GLU A 19 -22.62 -24.22 3.58
C GLU A 19 -23.02 -22.76 3.81
N VAL A 20 -24.01 -22.53 4.68
CA VAL A 20 -24.48 -21.18 5.02
C VAL A 20 -23.39 -20.40 5.76
N ARG A 21 -22.67 -21.04 6.69
CA ARG A 21 -21.56 -20.39 7.41
C ARG A 21 -20.43 -19.97 6.47
N LEU A 22 -20.08 -20.83 5.52
CA LEU A 22 -19.09 -20.52 4.48
C LEU A 22 -19.55 -19.37 3.58
N MET A 23 -20.81 -19.36 3.14
CA MET A 23 -21.38 -18.23 2.38
C MET A 23 -21.32 -16.93 3.17
N ILE A 24 -21.63 -16.96 4.47
CA ILE A 24 -21.52 -15.77 5.33
C ILE A 24 -20.08 -15.27 5.39
N TRP A 25 -19.09 -16.17 5.56
CA TRP A 25 -17.69 -15.74 5.56
C TRP A 25 -17.21 -15.20 4.22
N GLU A 26 -17.62 -15.79 3.10
CA GLU A 26 -17.29 -15.28 1.77
C GLU A 26 -17.92 -13.90 1.54
N MET A 27 -19.15 -13.67 1.99
CA MET A 27 -19.82 -12.36 1.93
C MET A 27 -19.27 -11.35 2.94
N ALA A 28 -18.61 -11.80 4.01
CA ALA A 28 -18.00 -10.97 5.04
C ALA A 28 -16.54 -10.59 4.72
N LEU A 29 -15.99 -11.02 3.57
CA LEU A 29 -14.72 -10.50 3.09
C LEU A 29 -14.79 -8.97 3.01
N PRO A 30 -13.74 -8.25 3.43
CA PRO A 30 -13.79 -6.80 3.42
C PRO A 30 -13.87 -6.30 1.98
N CYS A 31 -14.51 -5.14 1.80
CA CYS A 31 -14.48 -4.40 0.54
C CYS A 31 -13.02 -4.08 0.14
N PRO A 32 -12.78 -3.76 -1.15
CA PRO A 32 -11.50 -3.23 -1.62
C PRO A 32 -10.94 -2.18 -0.65
N ARG A 33 -9.70 -2.37 -0.23
CA ARG A 33 -9.03 -1.55 0.77
C ARG A 33 -7.67 -1.11 0.28
N ILE A 34 -7.21 0.00 0.83
CA ILE A 34 -5.89 0.54 0.56
C ILE A 34 -4.91 -0.02 1.58
N VAL A 35 -3.89 -0.72 1.10
CA VAL A 35 -2.83 -1.31 1.92
C VAL A 35 -1.59 -0.45 1.78
N SER A 36 -1.35 0.41 2.78
CA SER A 36 -0.17 1.27 2.81
C SER A 36 1.02 0.47 3.32
N VAL A 37 2.07 0.41 2.52
CA VAL A 37 3.35 -0.22 2.89
C VAL A 37 4.41 0.85 3.15
N GLU A 38 5.26 0.59 4.14
CA GLU A 38 6.41 1.40 4.49
C GLU A 38 7.64 0.51 4.65
N MET A 39 8.79 1.08 4.34
CA MET A 39 10.06 0.45 4.60
C MET A 39 10.49 0.76 6.04
N ARG A 40 10.89 -0.26 6.79
CA ARG A 40 11.29 -0.12 8.18
C ARG A 40 12.62 -0.80 8.46
N SER A 41 13.34 -0.24 9.42
CA SER A 41 14.55 -0.84 9.96
C SER A 41 14.19 -1.95 10.94
N LEU A 42 14.64 -3.18 10.68
CA LEU A 42 14.43 -4.30 11.59
C LEU A 42 15.43 -4.24 12.75
N ARG A 43 15.03 -4.75 13.92
CA ARG A 43 15.92 -4.81 15.08
C ARG A 43 17.20 -5.61 14.81
N LYS A 44 17.10 -6.61 13.94
CA LYS A 44 18.19 -7.50 13.59
C LYS A 44 19.14 -6.83 12.60
N THR A 45 20.44 -6.84 12.90
CA THR A 45 21.47 -6.33 11.99
C THR A 45 21.87 -7.38 10.95
N TYR A 46 22.51 -6.92 9.87
CA TYR A 46 23.05 -7.80 8.85
C TYR A 46 24.05 -8.82 9.45
N LEU A 47 24.99 -8.35 10.28
CA LEU A 47 25.95 -9.19 10.99
C LEU A 47 25.32 -10.25 11.91
N GLU A 48 24.24 -9.90 12.62
CA GLU A 48 23.52 -10.88 13.45
C GLU A 48 22.88 -11.96 12.59
N TRP A 49 22.31 -11.58 11.45
CA TRP A 49 21.71 -12.52 10.52
C TRP A 49 22.72 -13.45 9.86
N GLU A 50 23.87 -12.96 9.44
CA GLU A 50 24.95 -13.81 8.91
C GLU A 50 25.45 -14.81 9.96
N ARG A 51 25.68 -14.35 11.20
CA ARG A 51 26.11 -15.22 12.30
C ARG A 51 25.11 -16.34 12.59
N GLU A 52 23.82 -16.03 12.59
CA GLU A 52 22.78 -17.06 12.78
C GLU A 52 22.75 -18.09 11.64
N LYS A 53 22.95 -17.65 10.38
CA LYS A 53 23.06 -18.56 9.24
C LYS A 53 24.25 -19.52 9.39
N GLU A 54 25.40 -19.01 9.81
CA GLU A 54 26.57 -19.87 10.05
C GLU A 54 26.34 -20.92 11.14
N VAL A 55 25.67 -20.54 12.23
CA VAL A 55 25.36 -21.46 13.34
C VAL A 55 24.38 -22.55 12.88
N SER A 56 23.35 -22.17 12.10
CA SER A 56 22.41 -23.14 11.53
C SER A 56 23.09 -24.15 10.61
N ASN A 57 24.02 -23.69 9.76
CA ASN A 57 24.76 -24.56 8.84
C ASN A 57 25.72 -25.51 9.58
N LYS A 58 26.47 -25.01 10.58
CA LYS A 58 27.38 -25.81 11.41
C LYS A 58 26.65 -26.86 12.25
N THR A 59 25.39 -26.61 12.62
CA THR A 59 24.57 -27.58 13.34
C THR A 59 24.09 -28.71 12.42
N ALA A 60 23.72 -28.39 11.18
CA ALA A 60 23.31 -29.39 10.19
C ALA A 60 24.44 -30.36 9.81
N GLU A 61 25.68 -29.86 9.66
CA GLU A 61 26.85 -30.67 9.29
C GLU A 61 27.28 -31.68 10.37
N ASN A 62 26.88 -31.50 11.63
CA ASN A 62 27.22 -32.40 12.73
C ASN A 62 26.16 -33.51 12.98
N THR A 63 25.12 -33.60 12.15
CA THR A 63 23.98 -34.52 12.34
C THR A 63 23.72 -35.52 11.21
N SER A 64 24.53 -35.60 10.17
CA SER A 64 24.32 -36.64 9.14
C SER A 64 25.61 -37.24 8.56
N ASP A 65 25.93 -38.45 9.01
CA ASP A 65 26.50 -39.47 8.12
C ASP A 65 25.43 -39.86 7.08
N SER A 66 25.85 -39.89 5.80
CA SER A 66 25.14 -40.42 4.63
C SER A 66 24.18 -39.50 3.83
N GLU A 67 24.58 -39.35 2.56
CA GLU A 67 23.80 -39.25 1.32
C GLU A 67 23.10 -37.92 0.93
N THR A 68 23.81 -37.17 0.06
CA THR A 68 23.31 -36.42 -1.11
C THR A 68 22.15 -35.44 -0.89
N MET A 69 22.49 -34.23 -0.44
CA MET A 69 21.61 -33.05 -0.58
C MET A 69 21.75 -32.39 -1.97
N PRO A 70 20.66 -31.86 -2.54
CA PRO A 70 20.64 -31.23 -3.87
C PRO A 70 21.30 -29.84 -3.87
N GLU A 71 22.05 -29.54 -4.93
CA GLU A 71 22.85 -28.31 -5.16
C GLU A 71 22.08 -26.98 -5.13
N ALA A 72 20.75 -26.98 -5.01
CA ALA A 72 19.91 -25.79 -5.06
C ALA A 72 20.05 -24.84 -3.85
N SER A 73 20.63 -25.29 -2.73
CA SER A 73 20.72 -24.50 -1.49
C SER A 73 22.00 -23.68 -1.34
N ARG A 74 22.98 -23.79 -2.26
CA ARG A 74 24.23 -22.99 -2.24
C ARG A 74 24.12 -21.64 -2.95
N ALA A 75 23.08 -21.40 -3.74
CA ALA A 75 22.90 -20.18 -4.53
C ALA A 75 22.24 -19.00 -3.78
N THR A 76 22.25 -18.98 -2.44
CA THR A 76 21.67 -17.90 -1.62
C THR A 76 22.68 -17.24 -0.69
N SER A 77 23.96 -17.29 -1.06
CA SER A 77 24.88 -16.22 -0.70
C SER A 77 24.43 -15.00 -1.48
N LEU A 78 24.39 -13.83 -0.84
CA LEU A 78 23.95 -12.60 -1.49
C LEU A 78 24.88 -12.27 -2.66
N ASP A 79 24.52 -12.69 -3.87
CA ASP A 79 25.00 -12.09 -5.12
C ASP A 79 24.33 -10.71 -5.30
N CYS A 80 24.39 -9.88 -4.26
CA CYS A 80 24.21 -8.44 -4.35
C CYS A 80 25.48 -7.76 -4.87
N GLU A 81 26.42 -8.51 -5.46
CA GLU A 81 27.51 -7.98 -6.27
C GLU A 81 26.97 -7.43 -7.61
N ARG A 82 26.05 -6.46 -7.56
CA ARG A 82 25.93 -5.54 -8.69
C ARG A 82 27.24 -4.75 -8.74
N PRO A 83 27.99 -4.78 -9.86
CA PRO A 83 29.22 -4.00 -9.96
C PRO A 83 28.92 -2.52 -9.68
N GLY A 84 29.49 -1.96 -8.62
CA GLY A 84 29.38 -0.54 -8.28
C GLY A 84 28.40 -0.16 -7.17
N VAL A 85 27.74 -1.11 -6.49
CA VAL A 85 27.00 -0.82 -5.26
C VAL A 85 27.89 -1.18 -4.07
N ASP A 86 28.24 -0.19 -3.25
CA ASP A 86 28.99 -0.44 -2.02
C ASP A 86 28.21 -1.44 -1.13
N PRO A 87 28.88 -2.43 -0.52
CA PRO A 87 28.21 -3.33 0.39
C PRO A 87 27.51 -2.51 1.49
N PRO A 88 26.29 -2.91 1.91
CA PRO A 88 25.58 -2.19 2.95
C PRO A 88 26.48 -2.06 4.18
N PRO A 89 26.42 -0.93 4.92
CA PRO A 89 27.18 -0.77 6.14
C PRO A 89 26.98 -2.00 7.03
N ILE A 90 28.09 -2.62 7.44
CA ILE A 90 28.09 -3.91 8.14
C ILE A 90 27.25 -3.84 9.43
N ASP A 91 27.21 -2.67 10.09
CA ASP A 91 26.42 -2.41 11.29
C ASP A 91 24.98 -1.95 11.02
N GLY A 92 24.55 -1.96 9.75
CA GLY A 92 23.21 -1.62 9.33
C GLY A 92 22.17 -2.61 9.82
N HIS A 93 21.06 -2.09 10.36
CA HIS A 93 19.84 -2.84 10.57
C HIS A 93 19.30 -3.38 9.25
N LEU A 94 18.70 -4.58 9.24
CA LEU A 94 18.13 -5.16 8.02
C LEU A 94 16.87 -4.41 7.58
N PRO A 95 16.64 -4.24 6.27
CA PRO A 95 15.38 -3.70 5.77
C PRO A 95 14.25 -4.72 5.91
N GLY A 96 13.07 -4.22 6.25
CA GLY A 96 11.83 -4.95 6.19
C GLY A 96 10.71 -4.06 5.68
N ILE A 97 9.64 -4.68 5.20
CA ILE A 97 8.42 -3.96 4.86
C ILE A 97 7.40 -4.19 5.96
N LYS A 98 6.70 -3.11 6.32
CA LYS A 98 5.57 -3.16 7.23
C LYS A 98 4.37 -2.55 6.53
N SER A 99 3.20 -3.14 6.75
CA SER A 99 1.93 -2.49 6.42
C SER A 99 1.42 -1.73 7.64
N ASN A 100 0.98 -0.49 7.41
CA ASN A 100 0.22 0.26 8.42
C ASN A 100 -1.25 -0.15 8.45
N THR A 101 -1.74 -0.80 7.39
CA THR A 101 -3.08 -1.36 7.35
C THR A 101 -3.12 -2.66 8.15
N PRO A 102 -4.01 -2.81 9.15
CA PRO A 102 -4.10 -4.04 9.94
C PRO A 102 -4.56 -5.23 9.08
N PRO A 103 -4.29 -6.47 9.51
CA PRO A 103 -4.84 -7.66 8.86
C PRO A 103 -6.38 -7.59 8.82
N PRO A 104 -7.02 -8.07 7.74
CA PRO A 104 -8.47 -8.23 7.69
C PRO A 104 -8.99 -8.93 8.94
N GLN A 105 -9.97 -8.34 9.64
CA GLN A 105 -10.51 -8.90 10.89
C GLN A 105 -11.05 -10.33 10.71
N ILE A 106 -11.52 -10.67 9.50
CA ILE A 106 -11.97 -12.01 9.14
C ILE A 106 -10.87 -13.09 9.31
N LEU A 107 -9.59 -12.74 9.15
CA LEU A 107 -8.48 -13.67 9.42
C LEU A 107 -8.31 -13.98 10.91
N LEU A 108 -8.80 -13.09 11.78
CA LEU A 108 -8.61 -13.19 13.23
C LEU A 108 -9.86 -13.70 13.97
N ALA A 109 -10.99 -13.85 13.27
CA ALA A 109 -12.27 -14.19 13.88
C ALA A 109 -12.33 -15.63 14.42
N CYS A 110 -12.05 -16.63 13.59
CA CYS A 110 -11.96 -18.05 13.97
C CYS A 110 -11.26 -18.89 12.88
N HIS A 111 -10.96 -20.16 13.17
CA HIS A 111 -10.28 -21.06 12.22
C HIS A 111 -11.03 -21.24 10.89
N GLU A 112 -12.36 -21.30 10.91
CA GLU A 112 -13.16 -21.45 9.69
C GLU A 112 -13.09 -20.19 8.83
N SER A 113 -13.23 -19.03 9.47
CA SER A 113 -13.13 -17.72 8.84
C SER A 113 -11.75 -17.51 8.23
N PHE A 114 -10.69 -17.86 8.97
CA PHE A 114 -9.31 -17.86 8.47
C PHE A 114 -9.15 -18.74 7.23
N ALA A 115 -9.65 -19.99 7.25
CA ALA A 115 -9.55 -20.91 6.11
C ALA A 115 -10.28 -20.41 4.85
N VAL A 116 -11.36 -19.63 5.01
CA VAL A 116 -12.03 -18.96 3.88
C VAL A 116 -11.19 -17.78 3.41
N ALA A 117 -10.77 -16.89 4.32
CA ALA A 117 -10.05 -15.68 4.00
C ALA A 117 -8.67 -15.93 3.35
N THR A 118 -7.95 -16.97 3.76
CA THR A 118 -6.64 -17.33 3.16
C THR A 118 -6.72 -17.84 1.72
N LYS A 119 -7.92 -18.07 1.18
CA LYS A 119 -8.11 -18.33 -0.26
C LYS A 119 -7.97 -17.05 -1.10
N PHE A 120 -8.16 -15.89 -0.48
CA PHE A 120 -8.17 -14.58 -1.12
C PHE A 120 -7.01 -13.70 -0.68
N TYR A 121 -6.56 -13.84 0.57
CA TYR A 121 -5.49 -13.07 1.17
C TYR A 121 -4.24 -13.91 1.36
N GLU A 122 -3.12 -13.40 0.86
CA GLU A 122 -1.80 -13.98 1.03
C GLU A 122 -0.92 -13.07 1.88
N ARG A 123 0.01 -13.65 2.65
CA ARG A 123 1.06 -12.88 3.32
C ARG A 123 2.18 -12.64 2.33
N VAL A 124 2.41 -11.37 1.98
CA VAL A 124 3.32 -10.96 0.91
C VAL A 124 4.18 -9.77 1.33
N PHE A 125 5.03 -9.33 0.41
CA PHE A 125 5.94 -8.19 0.55
C PHE A 125 7.04 -8.39 1.59
N SER A 126 7.79 -9.50 1.49
CA SER A 126 8.97 -9.74 2.33
C SER A 126 10.27 -9.32 1.66
N ILE A 127 11.10 -8.50 2.30
CA ILE A 127 12.50 -8.35 1.87
C ILE A 127 13.29 -9.49 2.51
N HIS A 128 14.00 -10.32 1.75
CA HIS A 128 14.88 -11.31 2.36
C HIS A 128 15.94 -10.58 3.23
N PRO A 129 16.07 -10.90 4.52
CA PRO A 129 15.60 -12.12 5.19
C PRO A 129 14.37 -11.98 6.11
N SER A 130 13.66 -10.86 6.04
CA SER A 130 12.41 -10.63 6.76
C SER A 130 11.29 -11.58 6.34
N SER A 131 10.37 -11.88 7.26
CA SER A 131 9.16 -12.63 6.95
C SER A 131 8.04 -11.70 6.45
N PRO A 132 7.18 -12.14 5.52
CA PRO A 132 6.09 -11.30 5.04
C PRO A 132 5.04 -11.13 6.15
N GLU A 133 4.74 -9.89 6.51
CA GLU A 133 3.77 -9.56 7.58
C GLU A 133 2.47 -8.98 7.01
N THR A 134 2.46 -8.58 5.74
CA THR A 134 1.32 -7.90 5.11
C THR A 134 0.39 -8.89 4.46
N TYR A 135 -0.87 -8.96 4.91
CA TYR A 135 -1.92 -9.66 4.18
C TYR A 135 -2.43 -8.77 3.05
N PHE A 136 -2.47 -9.30 1.83
CA PHE A 136 -2.89 -8.57 0.63
C PHE A 136 -3.75 -9.47 -0.29
N ASN A 137 -4.81 -8.91 -0.86
CA ASN A 137 -5.59 -9.53 -1.92
C ASN A 137 -5.28 -8.85 -3.26
N PHE A 138 -4.51 -9.52 -4.11
CA PHE A 138 -4.04 -8.97 -5.39
C PHE A 138 -5.14 -8.53 -6.37
N TYR A 139 -6.36 -9.05 -6.22
CA TYR A 139 -7.47 -8.72 -7.11
C TYR A 139 -8.22 -7.46 -6.66
N GLN A 140 -8.37 -7.27 -5.35
CA GLN A 140 -9.24 -6.22 -4.77
C GLN A 140 -8.49 -5.11 -4.06
N ASP A 141 -7.38 -5.44 -3.40
CA ASP A 141 -6.64 -4.44 -2.61
C ASP A 141 -5.85 -3.52 -3.55
N THR A 142 -5.71 -2.27 -3.11
CA THR A 142 -4.83 -1.28 -3.74
C THR A 142 -3.57 -1.15 -2.90
N LEU A 143 -2.42 -1.46 -3.50
CA LEU A 143 -1.13 -1.23 -2.86
C LEU A 143 -0.85 0.27 -2.87
N TYR A 144 -0.56 0.85 -1.70
CA TYR A 144 -0.27 2.28 -1.60
C TYR A 144 1.15 2.52 -1.12
N ILE A 145 1.92 3.21 -1.96
CA ILE A 145 3.32 3.56 -1.73
C ILE A 145 3.44 5.07 -1.59
N ARG A 146 4.16 5.53 -0.57
CA ARG A 146 4.42 6.95 -0.35
C ARG A 146 5.90 7.26 -0.53
N HIS A 147 6.19 8.43 -1.09
CA HIS A 147 7.58 8.88 -1.26
C HIS A 147 8.33 9.04 0.06
N ASP A 148 7.61 9.41 1.12
CA ASP A 148 8.19 9.68 2.44
C ASP A 148 8.34 8.44 3.33
N THR A 149 7.69 7.31 3.01
CA THR A 149 7.77 6.08 3.81
C THR A 149 8.64 4.98 3.19
N PHE A 150 9.21 5.23 2.00
CA PHE A 150 9.99 4.26 1.24
C PHE A 150 11.47 4.64 1.06
N SER A 151 11.96 5.66 1.77
CA SER A 151 13.37 6.04 1.78
C SER A 151 14.14 5.30 2.88
N TRP A 152 15.18 4.55 2.49
CA TRP A 152 16.02 3.77 3.42
C TRP A 152 17.11 4.61 4.07
N TYR A 153 17.72 5.50 3.28
CA TYR A 153 18.85 6.30 3.71
C TYR A 153 18.33 7.61 4.27
N SER A 154 18.52 7.77 5.58
CA SER A 154 18.34 9.05 6.29
C SER A 154 18.85 10.21 5.43
N GLU A 155 17.95 11.14 5.11
CA GLU A 155 18.27 12.44 4.51
C GLU A 155 18.96 12.42 3.12
N GLY A 156 18.94 11.31 2.37
CA GLY A 156 19.68 11.27 1.09
C GLY A 156 19.34 10.18 0.06
N ALA A 157 18.39 9.27 0.30
CA ALA A 157 17.86 8.46 -0.81
C ALA A 157 16.91 9.34 -1.63
N GLU A 158 17.27 9.62 -2.88
CA GLU A 158 16.50 10.55 -3.73
C GLU A 158 15.21 9.94 -4.31
N SER A 159 14.95 8.62 -4.16
CA SER A 159 13.78 7.99 -4.81
C SER A 159 13.28 6.68 -4.18
N ILE A 160 11.95 6.47 -4.20
CA ILE A 160 11.27 5.18 -3.92
C ILE A 160 11.89 4.02 -4.71
N ILE A 161 12.37 4.30 -5.92
CA ILE A 161 12.94 3.30 -6.82
C ILE A 161 14.12 2.58 -6.15
N ASP A 162 14.96 3.28 -5.39
CA ASP A 162 16.12 2.67 -4.72
C ASP A 162 15.67 1.64 -3.67
N GLY A 163 14.63 1.97 -2.89
CA GLY A 163 14.02 1.05 -1.94
C GLY A 163 13.41 -0.17 -2.64
N LEU A 164 12.78 0.04 -3.81
CA LEU A 164 12.19 -1.03 -4.61
C LEU A 164 13.23 -1.91 -5.29
N VAL A 165 14.40 -1.40 -5.66
CA VAL A 165 15.50 -2.22 -6.21
C VAL A 165 15.92 -3.29 -5.19
N CYS A 166 16.04 -2.93 -3.91
CA CYS A 166 16.30 -3.91 -2.85
C CYS A 166 15.15 -4.91 -2.69
N PHE A 167 13.91 -4.47 -2.94
CA PHE A 167 12.72 -5.30 -2.83
C PHE A 167 12.54 -6.29 -4.00
N SER A 168 12.85 -5.86 -5.22
CA SER A 168 12.51 -6.57 -6.45
C SER A 168 13.31 -7.85 -6.66
N VAL A 169 14.59 -7.84 -6.27
CA VAL A 169 15.53 -8.98 -6.41
C VAL A 169 14.93 -10.30 -5.91
N HIS A 170 14.03 -10.24 -4.92
CA HIS A 170 13.40 -11.43 -4.35
C HIS A 170 11.90 -11.56 -4.63
N ASN A 171 11.22 -10.51 -5.09
CA ASN A 171 9.76 -10.45 -5.11
C ASN A 171 9.13 -10.01 -6.44
N ASP A 172 9.87 -10.05 -7.55
CA ASP A 172 9.33 -9.71 -8.87
C ASP A 172 7.99 -10.42 -9.17
N LYS A 173 7.84 -11.67 -8.73
CA LYS A 173 6.59 -12.43 -8.91
C LYS A 173 5.41 -11.84 -8.12
N GLU A 174 5.65 -11.30 -6.93
CA GLU A 174 4.60 -10.69 -6.11
C GLU A 174 4.23 -9.31 -6.66
N LEU A 175 5.23 -8.49 -7.00
CA LEU A 175 5.02 -7.16 -7.58
C LEU A 175 4.22 -7.23 -8.89
N ASN A 176 4.55 -8.19 -9.75
CA ASN A 176 3.84 -8.42 -11.01
C ASN A 176 2.40 -8.93 -10.84
N ARG A 177 1.98 -9.31 -9.63
CA ARG A 177 0.58 -9.69 -9.35
C ARG A 177 -0.27 -8.51 -8.90
N VAL A 178 0.34 -7.38 -8.52
CA VAL A 178 -0.38 -6.19 -8.06
C VAL A 178 -1.14 -5.59 -9.24
N LYS A 179 -2.47 -5.52 -9.11
CA LYS A 179 -3.37 -4.98 -10.13
C LYS A 179 -3.73 -3.51 -9.92
N ASN A 180 -3.88 -3.09 -8.66
CA ASN A 180 -4.22 -1.74 -8.30
C ASN A 180 -3.07 -1.13 -7.50
N LEU A 181 -2.47 -0.06 -8.02
CA LEU A 181 -1.35 0.65 -7.40
C LEU A 181 -1.74 2.11 -7.18
N ALA A 182 -1.53 2.61 -5.98
CA ALA A 182 -1.66 4.01 -5.63
C ALA A 182 -0.30 4.55 -5.19
N VAL A 183 0.03 5.77 -5.62
CA VAL A 183 1.36 6.34 -5.41
C VAL A 183 1.24 7.80 -4.99
N LEU A 184 1.81 8.17 -3.84
CA LEU A 184 1.92 9.57 -3.42
C LEU A 184 3.08 10.22 -4.15
N LEU A 185 2.78 11.25 -4.95
CA LEU A 185 3.78 12.03 -5.66
C LEU A 185 4.52 12.96 -4.69
N ASP A 186 5.84 13.08 -4.87
CA ASP A 186 6.64 14.04 -4.11
C ASP A 186 6.58 15.42 -4.80
N PRO A 187 5.95 16.44 -4.19
CA PRO A 187 5.90 17.77 -4.78
C PRO A 187 7.27 18.46 -4.87
N LYS A 188 8.29 17.93 -4.19
CA LYS A 188 9.65 18.48 -4.16
C LYS A 188 10.61 17.74 -5.09
N SER A 189 10.16 16.69 -5.78
CA SER A 189 11.02 15.94 -6.69
C SER A 189 11.55 16.86 -7.81
N ILE A 190 12.86 16.79 -8.04
CA ILE A 190 13.54 17.50 -9.14
C ILE A 190 13.47 16.67 -10.44
N VAL A 191 13.22 15.36 -10.32
CA VAL A 191 13.10 14.43 -11.44
C VAL A 191 11.71 14.56 -12.06
N SER A 192 11.64 14.45 -13.40
CA SER A 192 10.38 14.33 -14.13
C SER A 192 9.52 13.21 -13.51
N VAL A 193 8.28 13.56 -13.15
CA VAL A 193 7.33 12.61 -12.58
C VAL A 193 7.09 11.45 -13.54
N GLU A 194 7.14 11.71 -14.85
CA GLU A 194 6.95 10.73 -15.90
C GLU A 194 8.06 9.68 -15.91
N GLU A 195 9.34 10.11 -15.96
CA GLU A 195 10.49 9.19 -15.92
C GLU A 195 10.46 8.33 -14.66
N TRP A 196 10.12 8.95 -13.53
CA TRP A 196 10.01 8.27 -12.26
C TRP A 196 8.87 7.23 -12.24
N LEU A 197 7.70 7.57 -12.75
CA LEU A 197 6.55 6.65 -12.85
C LEU A 197 6.84 5.48 -13.79
N VAL A 198 7.54 5.71 -14.90
CA VAL A 198 7.99 4.64 -15.80
C VAL A 198 8.93 3.67 -15.07
N GLY A 199 9.92 4.21 -14.36
CA GLY A 199 10.82 3.42 -13.52
C GLY A 199 10.09 2.60 -12.45
N LEU A 200 9.06 3.18 -11.83
CA LEU A 200 8.20 2.48 -10.88
C LEU A 200 7.41 1.34 -11.56
N LEU A 201 6.78 1.60 -12.71
CA LEU A 201 5.98 0.62 -13.44
C LEU A 201 6.79 -0.57 -13.98
N CYS A 202 8.10 -0.40 -14.20
CA CYS A 202 9.01 -1.50 -14.52
C CYS A 202 9.00 -2.62 -13.47
N PHE A 203 8.80 -2.28 -12.19
CA PHE A 203 8.65 -3.25 -11.10
C PHE A 203 7.24 -3.85 -11.03
N PHE A 204 6.23 -3.06 -11.39
CA PHE A 204 4.81 -3.40 -11.23
C PHE A 204 4.14 -3.70 -12.57
N ARG A 205 4.67 -4.68 -13.33
CA ARG A 205 4.20 -4.95 -14.70
C ARG A 205 2.76 -5.46 -14.77
N GLY A 206 2.20 -5.91 -13.65
CA GLY A 206 0.84 -6.43 -13.56
C GLY A 206 -0.25 -5.39 -13.38
N VAL A 207 0.12 -4.11 -13.19
CA VAL A 207 -0.82 -3.05 -12.81
C VAL A 207 -1.79 -2.76 -13.94
N GLU A 208 -3.08 -2.80 -13.61
CA GLU A 208 -4.19 -2.47 -14.50
C GLU A 208 -4.74 -1.07 -14.19
N ARG A 209 -4.58 -0.61 -12.94
CA ARG A 209 -5.03 0.69 -12.46
C ARG A 209 -3.95 1.37 -11.62
N LEU A 210 -3.54 2.56 -12.06
CA LEU A 210 -2.59 3.43 -11.36
C LEU A 210 -3.33 4.67 -10.85
N SER A 211 -3.37 4.85 -9.54
CA SER A 211 -3.94 6.02 -8.89
C SER A 211 -2.83 6.97 -8.43
N LEU A 212 -2.69 8.12 -9.08
CA LEU A 212 -1.77 9.19 -8.69
C LEU A 212 -2.38 9.96 -7.52
N VAL A 213 -1.80 9.78 -6.34
CA VAL A 213 -2.29 10.41 -5.12
C VAL A 213 -1.67 11.79 -5.01
N VAL A 214 -2.52 12.80 -5.14
CA VAL A 214 -2.13 14.23 -5.10
C VAL A 214 -1.84 14.67 -3.68
N GLN A 215 -2.68 14.20 -2.75
CA GLN A 215 -2.65 14.61 -1.38
C GLN A 215 -3.09 13.44 -0.50
N HIS A 216 -2.43 13.32 0.66
CA HIS A 216 -2.82 12.42 1.73
C HIS A 216 -3.24 13.26 2.93
N TYR A 217 -4.54 13.26 3.24
CA TYR A 217 -5.06 13.87 4.47
C TYR A 217 -5.14 12.80 5.56
N HIS A 218 -4.05 12.65 6.32
CA HIS A 218 -4.00 11.81 7.50
C HIS A 218 -3.92 12.68 8.74
N GLN A 219 -4.79 12.45 9.72
CA GLN A 219 -4.46 12.73 11.13
C GLN A 219 -3.83 11.47 11.68
N ASP A 220 -2.72 11.55 12.43
CA ASP A 220 -1.84 10.46 12.91
C ASP A 220 -2.50 9.22 13.57
N ASP A 221 -3.81 9.11 13.59
CA ASP A 221 -4.57 7.95 14.00
C ASP A 221 -4.56 6.86 12.91
N PHE A 222 -3.53 6.01 12.96
CA PHE A 222 -3.31 4.88 12.04
C PHE A 222 -4.40 3.79 12.07
N ALA A 223 -5.46 3.96 12.87
CA ALA A 223 -6.50 2.95 13.05
C ALA A 223 -7.56 2.95 11.94
N SER A 224 -7.82 4.11 11.33
CA SER A 224 -8.94 4.25 10.39
C SER A 224 -8.56 3.76 8.99
N PRO A 225 -9.41 2.96 8.32
CA PRO A 225 -9.16 2.50 6.96
C PRO A 225 -9.00 3.67 5.98
N LEU A 226 -8.00 3.60 5.11
CA LEU A 226 -7.81 4.59 4.05
C LEU A 226 -8.80 4.36 2.90
N CYS A 227 -9.23 5.45 2.27
CA CYS A 227 -10.10 5.47 1.10
C CYS A 227 -9.54 6.47 0.07
N LEU A 228 -9.69 6.12 -1.21
CA LEU A 228 -9.35 7.00 -2.33
C LEU A 228 -10.62 7.74 -2.74
N ILE A 229 -10.56 9.05 -2.80
CA ILE A 229 -11.62 9.93 -3.31
C ILE A 229 -11.12 10.68 -4.53
N GLU A 230 -12.04 11.10 -5.40
CA GLU A 230 -11.69 11.98 -6.51
C GLU A 230 -11.16 13.31 -5.96
N PRO A 231 -10.14 13.92 -6.59
CA PRO A 231 -9.62 15.21 -6.16
C PRO A 231 -10.76 16.24 -6.18
N ILE A 232 -10.89 16.98 -5.08
CA ILE A 232 -11.84 18.09 -5.03
C ILE A 232 -11.24 19.21 -5.87
N ASP A 233 -11.96 19.62 -6.92
CA ASP A 233 -11.67 20.86 -7.63
C ASP A 233 -11.94 22.02 -6.67
N VAL A 234 -10.88 22.52 -6.03
CA VAL A 234 -10.96 23.58 -5.02
C VAL A 234 -11.49 24.87 -5.64
N ASP A 235 -11.12 25.19 -6.88
CA ASP A 235 -11.59 26.40 -7.55
C ASP A 235 -13.09 26.31 -7.86
N ALA A 236 -13.55 25.17 -8.36
CA ALA A 236 -14.98 24.93 -8.56
C ALA A 236 -15.75 24.88 -7.23
N ALA A 237 -15.20 24.23 -6.21
CA ALA A 237 -15.81 24.18 -4.88
C ALA A 237 -15.90 25.58 -4.24
N TRP A 238 -14.85 26.39 -4.38
CA TRP A 238 -14.81 27.77 -3.91
C TRP A 238 -15.78 28.66 -4.68
N LEU A 239 -15.88 28.53 -5.99
CA LEU A 239 -16.85 29.25 -6.80
C LEU A 239 -18.29 28.91 -6.39
N ASN A 240 -18.57 27.63 -6.15
CA ASN A 240 -19.87 27.17 -5.65
C ASN A 240 -20.16 27.73 -4.24
N LEU A 241 -19.15 27.78 -3.37
CA LEU A 241 -19.27 28.37 -2.04
C LEU A 241 -19.52 29.88 -2.11
N GLN A 242 -18.83 30.62 -2.98
CA GLN A 242 -19.08 32.05 -3.20
C GLN A 242 -20.49 32.32 -3.72
N LEU A 243 -20.98 31.48 -4.65
CA LEU A 243 -22.36 31.56 -5.14
C LEU A 243 -23.37 31.32 -4.00
N PHE A 244 -23.09 30.36 -3.11
CA PHE A 244 -23.94 30.06 -1.95
C PHE A 244 -23.92 31.20 -0.90
N LEU A 245 -22.75 31.73 -0.57
CA LEU A 245 -22.56 32.82 0.40
C LEU A 245 -23.02 34.18 -0.10
N SER A 246 -23.26 34.32 -1.41
CA SER A 246 -23.92 35.49 -1.97
C SER A 246 -25.39 35.60 -1.54
N ASP A 247 -25.92 34.60 -0.81
CA ASP A 247 -27.16 34.73 -0.03
C ASP A 247 -26.92 35.60 1.22
N PRO A 248 -27.46 36.84 1.27
CA PRO A 248 -27.11 37.85 2.29
C PRO A 248 -27.54 37.50 3.72
N TYR A 249 -28.15 36.34 3.97
CA TYR A 249 -28.72 35.97 5.28
C TYR A 249 -27.95 34.88 6.05
N LYS A 250 -26.86 34.31 5.52
CA LYS A 250 -26.07 33.26 6.21
C LYS A 250 -24.59 33.65 6.31
N GLN A 251 -24.24 34.41 7.34
CA GLN A 251 -22.84 34.65 7.74
C GLN A 251 -22.48 33.74 8.92
N GLU A 252 -21.92 32.57 8.64
CA GLU A 252 -21.15 31.80 9.63
C GLU A 252 -19.66 31.87 9.27
N GLU A 253 -18.80 31.86 10.29
CA GLU A 253 -17.34 31.94 10.14
C GLU A 253 -16.81 30.72 9.37
N ILE A 254 -16.27 30.96 8.19
CA ILE A 254 -15.70 29.93 7.32
C ILE A 254 -14.30 29.58 7.86
N PRO A 255 -13.99 28.29 8.10
CA PRO A 255 -12.63 27.89 8.43
C PRO A 255 -11.67 28.31 7.31
N GLU A 256 -10.56 28.96 7.67
CA GLU A 256 -9.50 29.28 6.70
C GLU A 256 -8.98 27.98 6.07
N ILE A 257 -9.26 27.78 4.78
CA ILE A 257 -8.70 26.69 4.00
C ILE A 257 -7.27 27.11 3.65
N PRO A 258 -6.23 26.34 4.02
CA PRO A 258 -4.86 26.66 3.65
C PRO A 258 -4.75 26.78 2.12
N SER A 259 -4.16 27.88 1.66
CA SER A 259 -3.90 28.12 0.24
C SER A 259 -3.04 26.98 -0.31
N ASN A 260 -3.60 26.26 -1.27
CA ASN A 260 -3.05 25.04 -1.81
C ASN A 260 -1.98 25.39 -2.86
N ASP A 261 -0.77 25.74 -2.43
CA ASP A 261 0.41 25.94 -3.31
C ASP A 261 0.93 24.60 -3.92
N ASN A 262 0.05 23.61 -4.10
CA ASN A 262 0.35 22.32 -4.71
C ASN A 262 0.40 22.48 -6.24
N MET A 263 1.42 23.19 -6.71
CA MET A 263 1.68 23.53 -8.10
C MET A 263 2.19 22.35 -8.95
N GLY A 264 2.43 21.17 -8.37
CA GLY A 264 3.22 20.12 -9.03
C GLY A 264 2.44 19.09 -9.87
N LEU A 265 1.12 18.99 -9.75
CA LEU A 265 0.38 17.84 -10.32
C LEU A 265 -0.49 18.17 -11.53
N ALA A 266 -0.83 19.47 -11.72
CA ALA A 266 -1.50 19.95 -12.91
C ALA A 266 -0.64 19.82 -14.19
N ASP A 267 0.67 19.56 -14.01
CA ASP A 267 1.65 19.49 -15.09
C ASP A 267 1.99 18.05 -15.53
N VAL A 268 1.44 17.00 -14.90
CA VAL A 268 1.70 15.63 -15.36
C VAL A 268 0.97 15.40 -16.67
N ASP A 269 1.72 15.42 -17.77
CA ASP A 269 1.17 15.14 -19.10
C ASP A 269 0.97 13.63 -19.25
N LEU A 270 -0.27 13.20 -19.06
CA LEU A 270 -0.66 11.78 -19.15
C LEU A 270 -0.37 11.19 -20.53
N GLU A 271 -0.31 11.99 -21.59
CA GLU A 271 0.02 11.51 -22.93
C GLU A 271 1.52 11.27 -23.07
N VAL A 272 2.35 12.19 -22.54
CA VAL A 272 3.81 11.99 -22.47
C VAL A 272 4.15 10.74 -21.66
N LEU A 273 3.50 10.56 -20.50
CA LEU A 273 3.68 9.38 -19.66
C LEU A 273 3.29 8.09 -20.40
N ARG A 274 2.17 8.08 -21.12
CA ARG A 274 1.74 6.92 -21.93
C ARG A 274 2.78 6.56 -22.98
N VAL A 275 3.28 7.55 -23.72
CA VAL A 275 4.31 7.36 -24.75
C VAL A 275 5.61 6.82 -24.12
N ALA A 276 6.01 7.35 -22.96
CA ALA A 276 7.22 6.90 -22.28
C ALA A 276 7.09 5.45 -21.77
N ILE A 277 5.92 5.08 -21.23
CA ILE A 277 5.61 3.70 -20.81
C ILE A 277 5.69 2.74 -22.00
N GLU A 278 5.07 3.09 -23.14
CA GLU A 278 5.07 2.25 -24.34
C GLU A 278 6.49 2.06 -24.91
N ALA A 279 7.32 3.11 -24.83
CA ALA A 279 8.70 3.07 -25.31
C ALA A 279 9.60 2.14 -24.46
N GLU A 280 9.48 2.19 -23.13
CA GLU A 280 10.34 1.41 -22.22
C GLU A 280 9.85 -0.04 -22.03
N MET A 281 8.54 -0.27 -21.98
CA MET A 281 7.98 -1.57 -21.58
C MET A 281 7.74 -2.52 -22.75
N GLY A 282 7.79 -2.02 -23.99
CA GLY A 282 7.57 -2.79 -25.21
C GLY A 282 6.09 -3.03 -25.54
N GLN A 283 5.84 -3.62 -26.72
CA GLN A 283 4.48 -3.69 -27.30
C GLN A 283 3.52 -4.66 -26.59
N ASP A 284 4.03 -5.60 -25.81
CA ASP A 284 3.18 -6.57 -25.09
C ASP A 284 2.67 -6.01 -23.74
N TYR A 285 3.13 -4.82 -23.35
CA TYR A 285 2.69 -4.18 -22.12
C TYR A 285 1.36 -3.45 -22.31
N VAL A 286 0.38 -3.79 -21.46
CA VAL A 286 -0.91 -3.07 -21.43
C VAL A 286 -0.77 -1.91 -20.46
N ALA A 287 -0.77 -0.69 -21.00
CA ALA A 287 -0.68 0.52 -20.17
C ALA A 287 -1.84 0.58 -19.16
N PRO A 288 -1.56 0.90 -17.88
CA PRO A 288 -2.58 0.92 -16.85
C PRO A 288 -3.55 2.08 -17.08
N LYS A 289 -4.78 1.94 -16.56
CA LYS A 289 -5.69 3.08 -16.43
C LYS A 289 -5.13 4.02 -15.35
N ILE A 290 -4.75 5.22 -15.75
CA ILE A 290 -4.24 6.25 -14.86
C ILE A 290 -5.39 7.14 -14.40
N GLU A 291 -5.50 7.35 -13.09
CA GLU A 291 -6.47 8.25 -12.46
C GLU A 291 -5.81 9.04 -11.33
N CYS A 292 -6.25 10.28 -11.10
CA CYS A 292 -5.80 11.08 -9.97
C CYS A 292 -6.75 10.89 -8.79
N GLY A 293 -6.24 10.96 -7.57
CA GLY A 293 -7.05 10.80 -6.37
C GLY A 293 -6.43 11.47 -5.16
N VAL A 294 -7.24 11.59 -4.12
CA VAL A 294 -6.82 12.04 -2.79
C VAL A 294 -7.07 10.90 -1.82
N ILE A 295 -6.12 10.64 -0.94
CA ILE A 295 -6.30 9.65 0.12
C ILE A 295 -6.78 10.35 1.39
N VAL A 296 -7.87 9.81 1.93
CA VAL A 296 -8.49 10.25 3.19
C VAL A 296 -8.79 9.04 4.06
N THR A 297 -9.06 9.26 5.35
CA THR A 297 -9.63 8.21 6.20
C THR A 297 -11.10 7.96 5.83
N ARG A 298 -11.58 6.75 6.06
CA ARG A 298 -12.98 6.37 5.84
C ARG A 298 -13.93 7.27 6.64
N ASP A 299 -13.61 7.56 7.89
CA ASP A 299 -14.43 8.41 8.75
C ASP A 299 -14.57 9.82 8.17
N PHE A 300 -13.48 10.36 7.60
CA PHE A 300 -13.50 11.64 6.91
C PHE A 300 -14.35 11.59 5.64
N LYS A 301 -14.26 10.51 4.86
CA LYS A 301 -15.11 10.32 3.68
C LYS A 301 -16.59 10.26 4.07
N GLU A 302 -16.94 9.49 5.11
CA GLU A 302 -18.32 9.39 5.60
C GLU A 302 -18.83 10.74 6.12
N TYR A 303 -17.97 11.53 6.76
CA TYR A 303 -18.27 12.90 7.13
C TYR A 303 -18.57 13.78 5.91
N LEU A 304 -17.72 13.75 4.88
CA LEU A 304 -17.94 14.49 3.63
C LEU A 304 -19.24 14.08 2.94
N ASP A 305 -19.49 12.77 2.82
CA ASP A 305 -20.72 12.23 2.24
C ASP A 305 -21.95 12.74 3.01
N SER A 306 -21.89 12.77 4.34
CA SER A 306 -22.99 13.29 5.19
C SER A 306 -23.24 14.79 5.02
N LEU A 307 -22.19 15.59 4.75
CA LEU A 307 -22.34 17.01 4.46
C LEU A 307 -22.99 17.23 3.10
N LEU A 308 -22.58 16.46 2.09
CA LEU A 308 -23.16 16.52 0.75
C LEU A 308 -24.66 16.17 0.77
N GLU A 309 -25.05 15.14 1.52
CA GLU A 309 -26.45 14.79 1.70
C GLU A 309 -27.26 15.94 2.32
N ARG A 310 -26.74 16.59 3.37
CA ARG A 310 -27.43 17.75 4.01
C ARG A 310 -27.62 18.92 3.05
N CYS A 311 -26.61 19.25 2.26
CA CYS A 311 -26.69 20.33 1.27
C CYS A 311 -27.75 20.07 0.19
N LEU A 312 -27.93 18.80 -0.21
CA LEU A 312 -28.94 18.43 -1.20
C LEU A 312 -30.37 18.55 -0.66
N PHE A 313 -30.61 18.27 0.62
CA PHE A 313 -31.94 18.37 1.23
C PHE A 313 -32.38 19.82 1.51
N ASP A 314 -31.46 20.73 1.83
CA ASP A 314 -31.80 22.13 2.10
C ASP A 314 -32.07 22.95 0.82
N SER A 315 -31.85 22.36 -0.36
CA SER A 315 -32.00 23.01 -1.66
C SER A 315 -33.34 22.71 -2.36
N GLY A 316 -34.23 21.92 -1.75
CA GLY A 316 -35.54 21.52 -2.31
C GLY A 316 -36.72 22.03 -1.50
#